data_AF-A0A1B6LKX7-F1
#
_entry.id   AF-A0A1B6LKX7-F1
#
_cell.length_a   1.000
_cell.length_b   1.000
_cell.length_c   1.000
_cell.angle_alpha   90.00
_cell.angle_beta   90.00
_cell.angle_gamma   90.00
#
_symmetry.space_group_name_H-M   'P 1'
#
loop_
_entity.id
_entity.type
_entity.pdbx_description
1 polymer ?
#
loop_
_entity_poly.entity_id
_entity_poly.type
_entity_poly.pdbx_seq_one_letter_code
_entity_poly.pdbx_strand_id
1 'polypeptide(L)'
;MAVSLVPEHLRKPELVFEMQSRSLVPDPDVKGLRAQLRSHMGVKRAWQPSFVFESEFDACKTRMEELEDDIDMPSLSGSARARLGSQILHWHDRIELLASAPGIDVDSLKWTREACVKLRTALESLAEVKSVKEKGSIFSESVPNGFLAAPLIPDHVSREPAPILANPTCLEPTPEGDGEYGRGLVPKFSCFGKLPHPLAAAFQNFPRVDGLDVNALVIFLREVFRLREFPGMTDETLMQMLASFCLKPLSERVVDCVRRGVPFDRFHAEVLEFFIPIRVMERLRVELLYRPQAPVETLSQFVGEIREVA
;
A
#
# COMPACT_ATOMS: atom_id res chain seq x y z
N MET A 1 15.60 -3.92 20.09
CA MET A 1 14.20 -4.40 20.19
C MET A 1 14.17 -5.73 19.45
N ALA A 2 13.66 -6.79 20.06
CA ALA A 2 13.41 -8.02 19.32
C ALA A 2 12.36 -7.73 18.23
N VAL A 3 12.64 -8.12 16.99
CA VAL A 3 11.65 -8.05 15.91
C VAL A 3 10.54 -9.04 16.25
N SER A 4 9.28 -8.58 16.27
CA SER A 4 8.13 -9.45 16.54
C SER A 4 7.26 -9.58 15.29
N LEU A 5 6.63 -10.74 15.15
CA LEU A 5 5.68 -11.01 14.08
C LEU A 5 4.41 -10.16 14.31
N VAL A 6 3.97 -9.43 13.29
CA VAL A 6 2.79 -8.58 13.32
C VAL A 6 1.83 -9.04 12.21
N PRO A 7 0.65 -9.60 12.54
CA PRO A 7 -0.30 -10.14 11.56
C PRO A 7 -0.75 -9.16 10.47
N GLU A 8 -0.74 -7.87 10.76
CA GLU A 8 -1.10 -6.80 9.82
C GLU A 8 -0.12 -6.69 8.64
N HIS A 9 1.13 -7.14 8.83
CA HIS A 9 2.17 -7.08 7.82
C HIS A 9 2.19 -8.30 6.89
N LEU A 10 1.40 -9.32 7.21
CA LEU A 10 1.29 -10.55 6.45
C LEU A 10 0.16 -10.49 5.41
N ARG A 11 0.43 -11.08 4.25
CA ARG A 11 -0.52 -11.31 3.16
C ARG A 11 -1.42 -12.50 3.47
N LYS A 12 -2.55 -12.62 2.78
CA LYS A 12 -3.51 -13.72 2.99
C LYS A 12 -2.86 -15.13 2.91
N PRO A 13 -2.01 -15.45 1.92
CA PRO A 13 -1.37 -16.78 1.85
C PRO A 13 -0.43 -17.06 3.03
N GLU A 14 0.30 -16.05 3.50
CA GLU A 14 1.20 -16.13 4.66
C GLU A 14 0.40 -16.38 5.95
N LEU A 15 -0.73 -15.70 6.11
CA LEU A 15 -1.64 -15.92 7.22
C LEU A 15 -2.26 -17.33 7.20
N VAL A 16 -2.64 -17.84 6.02
CA VAL A 16 -3.15 -19.21 5.86
C VAL A 16 -2.09 -20.23 6.26
N PHE A 17 -0.85 -20.04 5.82
CA PHE A 17 0.28 -20.89 6.23
C PHE A 17 0.49 -20.86 7.75
N GLU A 18 0.42 -19.70 8.39
CA GLU A 18 0.56 -19.58 9.85
C GLU A 18 -0.55 -20.36 10.59
N MET A 19 -1.78 -20.43 10.05
CA MET A 19 -2.86 -21.23 10.63
C MET A 19 -2.62 -22.72 10.44
N GLN A 20 -2.30 -23.13 9.21
CA GLN A 20 -2.05 -24.53 8.89
C GLN A 20 -0.88 -25.08 9.69
N SER A 21 0.25 -24.36 9.76
CA SER A 21 1.44 -24.80 10.52
C SER A 21 1.20 -24.98 12.03
N ARG A 22 0.11 -24.41 12.57
CA ARG A 22 -0.35 -24.59 13.95
C ARG A 22 -1.47 -25.63 14.09
N SER A 23 -1.73 -26.41 13.04
CA SER A 23 -2.83 -27.36 12.93
C SER A 23 -4.21 -26.72 13.14
N LEU A 24 -4.38 -25.46 12.76
CA LEU A 24 -5.65 -24.73 12.82
C LEU A 24 -6.31 -24.69 11.44
N VAL A 25 -7.63 -24.68 11.43
CA VAL A 25 -8.42 -24.45 10.22
C VAL A 25 -8.43 -22.95 9.90
N PRO A 26 -7.92 -22.53 8.72
CA PRO A 26 -7.87 -21.12 8.36
C PRO A 26 -9.26 -20.51 8.21
N ASP A 27 -9.48 -19.33 8.79
CA ASP A 27 -10.67 -18.53 8.51
C ASP A 27 -10.70 -18.09 7.02
N PRO A 28 -11.87 -18.08 6.35
CA PRO A 28 -11.97 -17.64 4.96
C PRO A 28 -11.65 -16.15 4.76
N ASP A 29 -11.86 -15.31 5.78
CA ASP A 29 -11.65 -13.87 5.76
C ASP A 29 -10.30 -13.45 6.38
N VAL A 30 -9.69 -12.43 5.80
CA VAL A 30 -8.38 -11.90 6.26
C VAL A 30 -8.48 -11.32 7.67
N LYS A 31 -9.62 -10.70 8.03
CA LYS A 31 -9.82 -10.18 9.37
C LYS A 31 -9.87 -11.31 10.41
N GLY A 32 -10.56 -12.40 10.06
CA GLY A 32 -10.62 -13.63 10.85
C GLY A 32 -9.23 -14.25 11.03
N LEU A 33 -8.48 -14.42 9.94
CA LEU A 33 -7.11 -14.95 9.97
C LEU A 33 -6.17 -14.16 10.90
N ARG A 34 -6.21 -12.82 10.84
CA ARG A 34 -5.40 -11.97 11.73
C ARG A 34 -5.82 -12.10 13.19
N ALA A 35 -7.12 -12.21 13.46
CA ALA A 35 -7.62 -12.46 14.81
C ALA A 35 -7.16 -13.82 15.33
N GLN A 36 -7.30 -14.88 14.52
CA GLN A 36 -6.83 -16.21 14.86
C GLN A 36 -5.33 -16.24 15.16
N LEU A 37 -4.51 -15.58 14.33
CA LEU A 37 -3.06 -15.52 14.55
C LEU A 37 -2.71 -14.84 15.88
N ARG A 38 -3.33 -13.70 16.20
CA ARG A 38 -3.12 -13.05 17.50
C ARG A 38 -3.42 -13.98 18.68
N SER A 39 -4.54 -14.71 18.62
CA SER A 39 -4.96 -15.62 19.68
C SER A 39 -4.05 -16.85 19.82
N HIS A 40 -3.31 -17.22 18.78
CA HIS A 40 -2.52 -18.46 18.72
C HIS A 40 -1.02 -18.22 18.46
N MET A 41 -0.51 -17.01 18.70
CA MET A 41 0.93 -16.71 18.53
C MET A 41 1.83 -17.62 19.36
N GLY A 42 1.37 -18.07 20.54
CA GLY A 42 2.11 -18.99 21.42
C GLY A 42 2.03 -20.47 21.03
N VAL A 43 1.23 -20.84 20.03
CA VAL A 43 1.12 -22.23 19.58
C VAL A 43 2.34 -22.56 18.72
N LYS A 44 2.99 -23.69 19.03
CA LYS A 44 4.18 -24.15 18.31
C LYS A 44 3.81 -24.54 16.88
N ARG A 45 4.61 -24.10 15.92
CA ARG A 45 4.50 -24.51 14.52
C ARG A 45 5.12 -25.89 14.31
N ALA A 46 4.52 -26.68 13.42
CA ALA A 46 4.99 -27.99 13.01
C ALA A 46 4.68 -28.22 11.52
N TRP A 47 5.53 -29.01 10.85
CA TRP A 47 5.27 -29.44 9.48
C TRP A 47 3.96 -30.24 9.45
N GLN A 48 3.06 -29.89 8.55
CA GLN A 48 1.75 -30.54 8.44
C GLN A 48 1.71 -31.48 7.24
N PRO A 49 0.91 -32.57 7.31
CA PRO A 49 0.67 -33.44 6.16
C PRO A 49 0.02 -32.74 4.96
N SER A 50 -0.66 -31.61 5.20
CA SER A 50 -1.26 -30.80 4.13
C SER A 50 -0.26 -30.00 3.31
N PHE A 51 1.01 -29.91 3.76
CA PHE A 51 2.05 -29.19 3.04
C PHE A 51 2.69 -30.09 1.98
N VAL A 52 2.83 -29.54 0.78
CA VAL A 52 3.57 -30.16 -0.33
C VAL A 52 4.95 -29.52 -0.37
N PHE A 53 5.98 -30.32 -0.13
CA PHE A 53 7.37 -29.84 -0.03
C PHE A 53 7.78 -28.96 -1.22
N GLU A 54 7.64 -29.45 -2.44
CA GLU A 54 8.03 -28.72 -3.67
C GLU A 54 7.34 -27.36 -3.77
N SER A 55 6.03 -27.31 -3.52
CA SER A 55 5.27 -26.06 -3.56
C SER A 55 5.72 -25.06 -2.49
N GLU A 56 6.06 -25.54 -1.30
CA GLU A 56 6.53 -24.70 -0.20
C GLU A 56 7.97 -24.22 -0.44
N PHE A 57 8.81 -25.07 -1.02
CA PHE A 57 10.19 -24.75 -1.36
C PHE A 57 10.28 -23.72 -2.48
N ASP A 58 9.49 -23.87 -3.54
CA ASP A 58 9.38 -22.87 -4.61
C ASP A 58 8.86 -21.53 -4.07
N ALA A 59 7.82 -21.56 -3.22
CA ALA A 59 7.31 -20.35 -2.58
C ALA A 59 8.37 -19.64 -1.72
N CYS A 60 9.19 -20.40 -0.97
CA CYS A 60 10.28 -19.85 -0.19
C CYS A 60 11.39 -19.28 -1.09
N LYS A 61 11.76 -19.95 -2.19
CA LYS A 61 12.76 -19.46 -3.14
C LYS A 61 12.33 -18.15 -3.79
N THR A 62 11.13 -18.12 -4.38
CA THR A 62 10.58 -16.91 -5.01
C THR A 62 10.56 -15.75 -4.02
N ARG A 63 10.14 -16.00 -2.77
CA ARG A 63 10.13 -14.93 -1.78
C ARG A 63 11.52 -14.50 -1.34
N MET A 64 12.46 -15.43 -1.15
CA MET A 64 13.84 -15.09 -0.81
C MET A 64 14.43 -14.13 -1.82
N GLU A 65 14.24 -14.41 -3.10
CA GLU A 65 14.67 -13.51 -4.17
C GLU A 65 13.99 -12.14 -4.01
N GLU A 66 12.67 -12.06 -3.78
CA GLU A 66 11.96 -10.78 -3.61
C GLU A 66 12.46 -9.98 -2.40
N LEU A 67 12.83 -10.68 -1.32
CA LEU A 67 13.31 -10.05 -0.09
C LEU A 67 14.73 -9.52 -0.21
N GLU A 68 15.59 -10.13 -1.05
CA GLU A 68 16.95 -9.62 -1.28
C GLU A 68 16.90 -8.17 -1.82
N ASP A 69 16.00 -7.88 -2.76
CA ASP A 69 15.77 -6.52 -3.28
C ASP A 69 15.30 -5.54 -2.18
N ASP A 70 14.45 -6.00 -1.26
CA ASP A 70 13.89 -5.20 -0.17
C ASP A 70 14.90 -4.92 0.96
N ILE A 71 15.82 -5.86 1.22
CA ILE A 71 16.85 -5.78 2.27
C ILE A 71 17.93 -4.75 1.90
N ASP A 72 18.27 -4.66 0.62
CA ASP A 72 19.35 -3.79 0.13
C ASP A 72 18.93 -2.31 -0.02
N MET A 73 17.67 -1.96 0.26
CA MET A 73 17.14 -0.60 0.15
C MET A 73 17.63 0.34 1.28
N PRO A 74 18.48 1.35 0.99
CA PRO A 74 19.23 2.09 2.02
C PRO A 74 18.44 3.16 2.81
N SER A 75 17.10 3.26 2.66
CA SER A 75 16.33 4.36 3.28
C SER A 75 14.89 4.01 3.65
N LEU A 76 14.70 2.92 4.38
CA LEU A 76 13.36 2.54 4.87
C LEU A 76 12.91 3.38 6.07
N SER A 77 11.68 3.90 6.00
CA SER A 77 11.02 4.55 7.13
C SER A 77 10.82 3.58 8.30
N GLY A 78 10.59 4.09 9.52
CA GLY A 78 10.41 3.23 10.69
C GLY A 78 9.26 2.22 10.57
N SER A 79 8.15 2.61 9.93
CA SER A 79 7.02 1.70 9.66
C SER A 79 7.34 0.69 8.56
N ALA A 80 8.06 1.10 7.51
CA ALA A 80 8.52 0.18 6.46
C ALA A 80 9.52 -0.85 7.01
N ARG A 81 10.44 -0.44 7.89
CA ARG A 81 11.36 -1.35 8.59
C ARG A 81 10.63 -2.34 9.50
N ALA A 82 9.62 -1.89 10.24
CA ALA A 82 8.82 -2.78 11.09
C ALA A 82 8.05 -3.82 10.26
N ARG A 83 7.52 -3.41 9.10
CA ARG A 83 6.86 -4.29 8.15
C ARG A 83 7.84 -5.32 7.57
N LEU A 84 8.96 -4.85 7.04
CA LEU A 84 10.00 -5.71 6.47
C LEU A 84 10.53 -6.70 7.52
N GLY A 85 10.83 -6.24 8.74
CA GLY A 85 11.26 -7.10 9.83
C GLY A 85 10.24 -8.20 10.16
N SER A 86 8.95 -7.87 10.22
CA SER A 86 7.90 -8.88 10.44
C SER A 86 7.81 -9.88 9.29
N GLN A 87 8.02 -9.46 8.04
CA GLN A 87 8.00 -10.34 6.88
C GLN A 87 9.23 -11.26 6.86
N ILE A 88 10.42 -10.71 7.07
CA ILE A 88 11.66 -11.49 7.15
C ILE A 88 11.57 -12.53 8.27
N LEU A 89 11.01 -12.17 9.43
CA LEU A 89 10.80 -13.12 10.53
C LEU A 89 9.86 -14.27 10.13
N HIS A 90 8.71 -13.96 9.51
CA HIS A 90 7.79 -14.99 9.02
C HIS A 90 8.48 -15.96 8.07
N TRP A 91 9.22 -15.43 7.08
CA TRP A 91 9.87 -16.24 6.05
C TRP A 91 11.07 -17.02 6.59
N HIS A 92 11.84 -16.44 7.52
CA HIS A 92 12.88 -17.16 8.25
C HIS A 92 12.30 -18.41 8.93
N ASP A 93 11.21 -18.23 9.66
CA ASP A 93 10.60 -19.32 10.41
C ASP A 93 9.94 -20.37 9.51
N ARG A 94 9.38 -19.94 8.36
CA ARG A 94 8.81 -20.84 7.36
C ARG A 94 9.90 -21.70 6.71
N ILE A 95 11.06 -21.12 6.40
CA ILE A 95 12.21 -21.86 5.88
C ILE A 95 12.78 -22.82 6.93
N GLU A 96 12.82 -22.40 8.20
CA GLU A 96 13.22 -23.28 9.30
C GLU A 96 12.25 -24.48 9.44
N LEU A 97 10.95 -24.24 9.28
CA LEU A 97 9.95 -25.31 9.25
C LEU A 97 10.16 -26.24 8.05
N LEU A 98 10.47 -25.68 6.88
CA LEU A 98 10.77 -26.43 5.66
C LEU A 98 12.00 -27.32 5.81
N ALA A 99 13.02 -26.87 6.55
CA ALA A 99 14.19 -27.69 6.87
C ALA A 99 13.85 -28.92 7.74
N SER A 100 12.69 -28.91 8.42
CA SER A 100 12.17 -30.05 9.17
C SER A 100 11.22 -30.95 8.38
N ALA A 101 11.01 -30.67 7.09
CA ALA A 101 10.12 -31.44 6.23
C ALA A 101 10.62 -32.89 6.04
N PRO A 102 9.72 -33.89 6.06
CA PRO A 102 10.09 -35.26 5.81
C PRO A 102 10.53 -35.43 4.35
N GLY A 103 11.71 -36.03 4.13
CA GLY A 103 12.21 -36.33 2.79
C GLY A 103 12.94 -35.19 2.08
N ILE A 104 13.31 -34.12 2.80
CA ILE A 104 14.17 -33.06 2.24
C ILE A 104 15.51 -33.63 1.77
N ASP A 105 15.91 -33.31 0.55
CA ASP A 105 17.19 -33.70 -0.02
C ASP A 105 18.35 -32.83 0.52
N VAL A 106 19.59 -33.26 0.27
CA VAL A 106 20.79 -32.61 0.81
C VAL A 106 20.98 -31.20 0.26
N ASP A 107 20.66 -30.97 -1.02
CA ASP A 107 20.85 -29.67 -1.67
C ASP A 107 19.81 -28.66 -1.18
N SER A 108 18.55 -29.08 -1.06
CA SER A 108 17.49 -28.27 -0.46
C SER A 108 17.77 -27.93 0.99
N LEU A 109 18.29 -28.89 1.78
CA LEU A 109 18.68 -28.64 3.17
C LEU A 109 19.87 -27.67 3.28
N LYS A 110 20.81 -27.73 2.33
CA LYS A 110 21.91 -26.77 2.25
C LYS A 110 21.38 -25.36 1.95
N TRP A 111 20.48 -25.24 0.97
CA TRP A 111 19.85 -23.97 0.62
C TRP A 111 19.07 -23.36 1.79
N THR A 112 18.25 -24.15 2.50
CA THR A 112 17.47 -23.63 3.65
C THR A 112 18.37 -23.07 4.74
N ARG A 113 19.50 -23.72 5.03
CA ARG A 113 20.49 -23.22 6.01
C ARG A 113 21.11 -21.90 5.58
N GLU A 114 21.54 -21.80 4.31
CA GLU A 114 22.11 -20.57 3.77
C GLU A 114 21.10 -19.42 3.79
N ALA A 115 19.85 -19.69 3.40
CA ALA A 115 18.75 -18.71 3.44
C ALA A 115 18.42 -18.25 4.87
N CYS A 116 18.35 -19.18 5.85
CA CYS A 116 18.15 -18.82 7.26
C CYS A 116 19.26 -17.91 7.79
N VAL A 117 20.53 -18.16 7.43
CA VAL A 117 21.65 -17.29 7.82
C VAL A 117 21.47 -15.88 7.24
N LYS A 118 21.19 -15.77 5.94
CA LYS A 118 20.94 -14.47 5.28
C LYS A 118 19.82 -13.68 5.96
N LEU A 119 18.66 -14.31 6.18
CA LEU A 119 17.51 -13.63 6.81
C LEU A 119 17.79 -13.23 8.26
N ARG A 120 18.55 -14.05 9.00
CA ARG A 120 18.97 -13.70 10.37
C ARG A 120 19.86 -12.46 10.38
N THR A 121 20.86 -12.40 9.51
CA THR A 121 21.72 -11.21 9.35
C THR A 121 20.90 -9.98 8.97
N ALA A 122 19.89 -10.12 8.12
CA ALA A 122 18.98 -9.02 7.78
C ALA A 122 18.11 -8.57 8.97
N LEU A 123 17.64 -9.50 9.82
CA LEU A 123 16.91 -9.14 11.05
C LEU A 123 17.81 -8.38 12.04
N GLU A 124 19.07 -8.79 12.17
CA GLU A 124 20.06 -8.13 13.02
C GLU A 124 20.35 -6.71 12.52
N SER A 125 20.61 -6.53 11.21
CA SER A 125 20.85 -5.21 10.63
C SER A 125 19.62 -4.29 10.74
N LEU A 126 18.42 -4.85 10.69
CA LEU A 126 17.19 -4.10 10.93
C LEU A 126 17.06 -3.62 12.37
N ALA A 127 17.57 -4.40 13.34
CA ALA A 127 17.53 -4.11 14.76
C ALA A 127 18.60 -3.08 15.22
N GLU A 128 19.75 -3.01 14.55
CA GLU A 128 20.90 -2.18 14.95
C GLU A 128 20.76 -0.67 14.68
N VAL A 129 19.84 -0.22 13.81
CA VAL A 129 19.72 1.21 13.42
C VAL A 129 18.94 2.06 14.44
N LYS A 130 19.27 1.91 15.72
CA LYS A 130 18.88 2.84 16.80
C LYS A 130 20.12 3.42 17.46
N SER A 131 20.84 4.27 16.75
CA SER A 131 21.70 5.30 17.36
C SER A 131 21.96 6.46 16.40
N VAL A 132 20.90 7.19 16.05
CA VAL A 132 21.02 8.59 15.60
C VAL A 132 19.95 9.39 16.33
N LYS A 133 20.11 9.45 17.65
CA LYS A 133 19.41 10.42 18.52
C LYS A 133 20.46 11.33 19.15
N GLU A 134 21.40 11.82 18.35
CA GLU A 134 22.37 12.85 18.72
C GLU A 134 22.79 13.59 17.45
N LYS A 135 21.98 14.56 17.04
CA LYS A 135 22.37 15.76 16.28
C LYS A 135 21.11 16.58 16.03
N GLY A 136 20.95 17.65 16.79
CA GLY A 136 19.85 18.60 16.63
C GLY A 136 19.18 19.08 17.92
N SER A 137 19.86 19.05 19.07
CA SER A 137 19.49 19.89 20.21
C SER A 137 20.03 21.30 19.97
N ILE A 138 19.25 22.10 19.23
CA ILE A 138 19.29 23.56 19.33
C ILE A 138 17.84 23.98 19.50
N PHE A 139 17.34 23.95 20.72
CA PHE A 139 16.63 25.07 21.33
C PHE A 139 16.55 24.81 22.84
N SER A 140 17.11 25.77 23.56
CA SER A 140 17.30 25.86 25.00
C SER A 140 15.98 26.05 25.75
N GLU A 141 15.96 25.54 27.00
CA GLU A 141 15.23 26.05 28.19
C GLU A 141 13.69 26.08 28.13
N SER A 142 12.93 25.69 29.15
CA SER A 142 13.19 25.54 30.57
C SER A 142 12.06 24.70 31.20
N VAL A 143 12.40 23.91 32.21
CA VAL A 143 11.45 23.33 33.17
C VAL A 143 11.25 24.33 34.30
N PRO A 144 10.07 24.40 34.92
CA PRO A 144 10.09 24.10 36.36
C PRO A 144 8.96 23.16 36.82
N ASN A 145 9.40 22.26 37.70
CA ASN A 145 8.69 21.41 38.66
C ASN A 145 7.33 21.91 39.17
N GLY A 146 6.44 20.95 39.50
CA GLY A 146 5.42 21.17 40.52
C GLY A 146 4.29 20.14 40.65
N PHE A 147 4.55 19.09 41.44
CA PHE A 147 3.68 18.55 42.50
C PHE A 147 2.31 17.84 42.23
N LEU A 148 2.22 16.66 42.91
CA LEU A 148 1.08 15.96 43.55
C LEU A 148 0.16 14.99 42.77
N ALA A 149 0.42 13.70 43.04
CA ALA A 149 -0.47 12.65 43.56
C ALA A 149 -1.99 12.66 43.26
N ALA A 150 -2.47 11.49 42.80
CA ALA A 150 -3.85 11.06 42.57
C ALA A 150 -4.75 11.05 43.84
N PRO A 151 -6.08 10.88 43.73
CA PRO A 151 -6.63 9.51 43.70
C PRO A 151 -7.94 9.28 42.90
N LEU A 152 -8.28 8.00 42.80
CA LEU A 152 -9.48 7.32 42.29
C LEU A 152 -10.81 7.77 42.93
N ILE A 153 -11.93 7.65 42.18
CA ILE A 153 -13.20 6.93 42.50
C ILE A 153 -14.29 7.23 41.43
N PRO A 154 -15.29 6.35 41.21
CA PRO A 154 -15.95 6.11 39.93
C PRO A 154 -17.44 6.54 39.85
N ASP A 155 -18.06 6.12 38.74
CA ASP A 155 -19.49 5.82 38.50
C ASP A 155 -20.36 6.77 37.65
N HIS A 156 -20.88 6.13 36.59
CA HIS A 156 -22.19 6.27 35.95
C HIS A 156 -22.71 7.65 35.55
N VAL A 157 -22.76 7.92 34.23
CA VAL A 157 -23.97 8.45 33.56
C VAL A 157 -24.02 7.95 32.11
N SER A 158 -25.04 7.15 31.80
CA SER A 158 -25.48 6.80 30.44
C SER A 158 -25.94 8.03 29.67
N ARG A 159 -25.53 8.17 28.41
CA ARG A 159 -26.21 9.04 27.43
C ARG A 159 -26.39 8.29 26.11
N GLU A 160 -27.65 7.99 25.81
CA GLU A 160 -28.12 7.58 24.49
C GLU A 160 -27.91 8.68 23.43
N PRO A 161 -27.83 8.31 22.15
CA PRO A 161 -27.61 9.24 21.04
C PRO A 161 -28.91 9.91 20.58
N ALA A 162 -28.84 11.21 20.29
CA ALA A 162 -29.94 11.94 19.65
C ALA A 162 -30.06 11.55 18.15
N PRO A 163 -31.29 11.50 17.59
CA PRO A 163 -31.51 11.09 16.21
C PRO A 163 -31.23 12.21 15.20
N ILE A 164 -30.69 11.82 14.05
CA ILE A 164 -30.51 12.63 12.85
C ILE A 164 -31.87 12.74 12.15
N LEU A 165 -32.38 13.96 12.00
CA LEU A 165 -33.53 14.27 11.16
C LEU A 165 -33.06 15.00 9.90
N ALA A 166 -33.30 14.37 8.76
CA ALA A 166 -33.10 14.86 7.43
C ALA A 166 -34.20 15.88 7.05
N ASN A 167 -33.82 17.05 6.57
CA ASN A 167 -34.01 17.53 5.18
C ASN A 167 -34.03 19.07 5.08
N PRO A 168 -33.68 19.62 3.89
CA PRO A 168 -33.37 21.01 3.69
C PRO A 168 -34.59 21.80 3.21
N THR A 169 -34.82 22.98 3.79
CA THR A 169 -35.77 23.95 3.23
C THR A 169 -35.06 25.29 3.07
N CYS A 170 -35.01 25.72 1.81
CA CYS A 170 -34.63 27.04 1.36
C CYS A 170 -35.34 28.14 2.15
N LEU A 171 -34.59 29.14 2.61
CA LEU A 171 -35.13 30.45 2.97
C LEU A 171 -34.23 31.53 2.36
N GLU A 172 -34.89 32.43 1.63
CA GLU A 172 -34.36 33.65 1.03
C GLU A 172 -33.83 34.63 2.11
N PRO A 173 -32.89 35.53 1.77
CA PRO A 173 -32.40 36.52 2.71
C PRO A 173 -33.26 37.80 2.67
N THR A 174 -33.73 38.24 3.84
CA THR A 174 -34.18 39.61 4.09
C THR A 174 -32.98 40.56 4.18
N PRO A 175 -33.10 41.82 3.71
CA PRO A 175 -32.04 42.83 3.84
C PRO A 175 -32.15 43.58 5.18
N GLU A 176 -31.15 44.43 5.43
CA GLU A 176 -31.00 45.45 6.49
C GLU A 176 -30.00 45.10 7.61
N GLY A 177 -28.93 45.90 7.66
CA GLY A 177 -27.88 45.83 8.67
C GLY A 177 -26.59 46.47 8.16
N ASP A 178 -26.54 47.80 8.20
CA ASP A 178 -25.39 48.64 7.84
C ASP A 178 -24.13 48.30 8.64
N GLY A 179 -22.98 48.30 7.95
CA GLY A 179 -21.67 48.08 8.55
C GLY A 179 -20.58 47.99 7.47
N GLU A 180 -20.19 49.14 6.93
CA GLU A 180 -18.98 49.31 6.11
C GLU A 180 -17.75 48.86 6.91
N TYR A 181 -16.93 47.96 6.34
CA TYR A 181 -15.48 48.11 6.18
C TYR A 181 -14.94 46.99 5.27
N GLY A 182 -14.49 47.36 4.07
CA GLY A 182 -13.45 46.65 3.31
C GLY A 182 -13.74 45.22 2.83
N ARG A 183 -14.68 45.05 1.88
CA ARG A 183 -14.65 43.89 0.97
C ARG A 183 -14.45 44.37 -0.46
N GLY A 184 -13.31 44.01 -1.03
CA GLY A 184 -13.03 44.22 -2.45
C GLY A 184 -14.19 43.69 -3.29
N LEU A 185 -14.73 44.57 -4.13
CA LEU A 185 -15.71 44.26 -5.16
C LEU A 185 -15.08 43.28 -6.15
N VAL A 186 -15.28 41.98 -5.92
CA VAL A 186 -15.15 40.99 -6.98
C VAL A 186 -16.31 41.29 -7.95
N PRO A 187 -16.05 41.64 -9.22
CA PRO A 187 -17.12 41.89 -10.17
C PRO A 187 -17.96 40.61 -10.28
N LYS A 188 -19.26 40.69 -9.95
CA LYS A 188 -20.23 39.61 -10.17
C LYS A 188 -20.47 39.45 -11.67
N PHE A 189 -19.50 38.90 -12.38
CA PHE A 189 -19.74 38.24 -13.67
C PHE A 189 -19.89 36.75 -13.39
N SER A 190 -21.12 36.27 -13.27
CA SER A 190 -21.34 34.82 -13.41
C SER A 190 -22.75 34.50 -13.89
N CYS A 191 -23.05 34.96 -15.10
CA CYS A 191 -23.96 34.27 -16.00
C CYS A 191 -23.45 32.84 -16.34
N PHE A 192 -22.20 32.52 -15.97
CA PHE A 192 -21.53 31.24 -16.14
C PHE A 192 -21.66 30.28 -14.93
N GLY A 193 -22.19 30.73 -13.77
CA GLY A 193 -22.31 29.88 -12.58
C GLY A 193 -23.33 28.74 -12.68
N LYS A 194 -24.14 28.73 -13.75
CA LYS A 194 -25.10 27.66 -14.09
C LYS A 194 -24.63 26.77 -15.23
N LEU A 195 -23.47 27.06 -15.83
CA LEU A 195 -22.93 26.19 -16.87
C LEU A 195 -22.25 25.00 -16.19
N PRO A 196 -22.59 23.76 -16.59
CA PRO A 196 -21.87 22.60 -16.08
C PRO A 196 -20.39 22.81 -16.35
N HIS A 197 -19.55 22.52 -15.35
CA HIS A 197 -18.10 22.61 -15.49
C HIS A 197 -17.70 21.89 -16.80
N PRO A 198 -16.88 22.47 -17.68
CA PRO A 198 -16.59 21.88 -19.00
C PRO A 198 -15.99 20.47 -18.90
N LEU A 199 -15.38 20.16 -17.76
CA LEU A 199 -14.85 18.84 -17.43
C LEU A 199 -15.80 17.95 -16.63
N ALA A 200 -16.98 18.43 -16.20
CA ALA A 200 -17.93 17.66 -15.40
C ALA A 200 -18.35 16.37 -16.11
N ALA A 201 -18.56 16.42 -17.43
CA ALA A 201 -18.88 15.24 -18.23
C ALA A 201 -17.70 14.24 -18.28
N ALA A 202 -16.47 14.74 -18.37
CA ALA A 202 -15.27 13.91 -18.36
C ALA A 202 -15.00 13.29 -16.97
N PHE A 203 -15.34 14.01 -15.90
CA PHE A 203 -15.14 13.57 -14.52
C PHE A 203 -16.30 12.75 -13.93
N GLN A 204 -17.47 12.74 -14.56
CA GLN A 204 -18.69 12.12 -14.02
C GLN A 204 -18.53 10.61 -13.79
N ASN A 205 -17.70 9.95 -14.61
CA ASN A 205 -17.40 8.52 -14.51
C ASN A 205 -15.91 8.25 -14.25
N PHE A 206 -15.18 9.25 -13.73
CA PHE A 206 -13.75 9.08 -13.52
C PHE A 206 -13.48 8.07 -12.40
N PRO A 207 -12.70 7.01 -12.65
CA PRO A 207 -12.56 5.92 -11.70
C PRO A 207 -11.81 6.39 -10.47
N ARG A 208 -12.31 5.99 -9.28
CA ARG A 208 -11.57 6.15 -8.03
C ARG A 208 -10.69 4.93 -7.81
N VAL A 209 -9.37 5.13 -7.74
CA VAL A 209 -8.38 4.04 -7.75
C VAL A 209 -7.36 4.23 -6.64
N ASP A 210 -6.94 3.14 -5.99
CA ASP A 210 -5.92 3.11 -4.94
C ASP A 210 -4.52 2.76 -5.45
N GLY A 211 -4.43 2.26 -6.67
CA GLY A 211 -3.20 1.87 -7.37
C GLY A 211 -2.79 0.41 -7.17
N LEU A 212 -3.49 -0.36 -6.33
CA LEU A 212 -3.12 -1.75 -6.00
C LEU A 212 -3.61 -2.75 -7.06
N ASP A 213 -4.73 -2.46 -7.72
CA ASP A 213 -5.18 -3.19 -8.90
C ASP A 213 -4.55 -2.58 -10.17
N VAL A 214 -3.67 -3.34 -10.81
CA VAL A 214 -2.95 -2.94 -12.03
C VAL A 214 -3.91 -2.61 -13.16
N ASN A 215 -5.00 -3.37 -13.34
CA ASN A 215 -5.95 -3.11 -14.42
C ASN A 215 -6.69 -1.80 -14.20
N ALA A 216 -7.16 -1.57 -12.96
CA ALA A 216 -7.78 -0.31 -12.58
C ALA A 216 -6.83 0.88 -12.72
N LEU A 217 -5.55 0.70 -12.36
CA LEU A 217 -4.51 1.72 -12.51
C LEU A 217 -4.25 2.08 -13.97
N VAL A 218 -4.14 1.08 -14.85
CA VAL A 218 -3.92 1.31 -16.30
C VAL A 218 -5.14 2.01 -16.93
N ILE A 219 -6.36 1.59 -16.58
CA ILE A 219 -7.59 2.26 -17.05
C ILE A 219 -7.61 3.70 -16.57
N PHE A 220 -7.30 3.94 -15.29
CA PHE A 220 -7.19 5.28 -14.73
C PHE A 220 -6.20 6.13 -15.51
N LEU A 221 -4.96 5.67 -15.69
CA LEU A 221 -3.93 6.42 -16.41
C LEU A 221 -4.35 6.73 -17.84
N ARG A 222 -5.01 5.80 -18.53
CA ARG A 222 -5.55 6.04 -19.88
C ARG A 222 -6.56 7.19 -19.90
N GLU A 223 -7.46 7.26 -18.92
CA GLU A 223 -8.39 8.39 -18.82
C GLU A 223 -7.66 9.69 -18.43
N VAL A 224 -6.60 9.64 -17.61
CA VAL A 224 -5.75 10.81 -17.35
C VAL A 224 -5.11 11.34 -18.64
N PHE A 225 -4.59 10.47 -19.50
CA PHE A 225 -4.03 10.89 -20.79
C PHE A 225 -5.07 11.57 -21.68
N ARG A 226 -6.31 11.06 -21.72
CA ARG A 226 -7.42 11.72 -22.43
C ARG A 226 -7.75 13.09 -21.84
N LEU A 227 -7.68 13.22 -20.51
CA LEU A 227 -7.88 14.52 -19.86
C LEU A 227 -6.82 15.55 -20.23
N ARG A 228 -5.58 15.11 -20.49
CA ARG A 228 -4.49 16.00 -20.94
C ARG A 228 -4.79 16.65 -22.29
N GLU A 229 -5.52 15.97 -23.16
CA GLU A 229 -5.88 16.49 -24.49
C GLU A 229 -6.97 17.57 -24.44
N PHE A 230 -7.57 17.85 -23.28
CA PHE A 230 -8.57 18.90 -23.17
C PHE A 230 -7.96 20.30 -23.41
N PRO A 231 -8.58 21.13 -24.27
CA PRO A 231 -8.11 22.48 -24.52
C PRO A 231 -8.01 23.31 -23.24
N GLY A 232 -6.83 23.90 -23.00
CA GLY A 232 -6.56 24.72 -21.81
C GLY A 232 -6.21 23.92 -20.56
N MET A 233 -6.13 22.58 -20.63
CA MET A 233 -5.59 21.76 -19.55
C MET A 233 -4.07 21.90 -19.50
N THR A 234 -3.52 22.42 -18.40
CA THR A 234 -2.08 22.35 -18.15
C THR A 234 -1.75 21.07 -17.39
N ASP A 235 -0.56 20.53 -17.62
CA ASP A 235 -0.06 19.35 -16.92
C ASP A 235 -0.11 19.53 -15.39
N GLU A 236 0.23 20.73 -14.89
CA GLU A 236 0.18 21.07 -13.47
C GLU A 236 -1.25 21.04 -12.91
N THR A 237 -2.20 21.70 -13.59
CA THR A 237 -3.60 21.72 -13.17
C THR A 237 -4.20 20.32 -13.21
N LEU A 238 -3.90 19.54 -14.25
CA LEU A 238 -4.33 18.15 -14.36
C LEU A 238 -3.87 17.35 -13.13
N MET A 239 -2.56 17.35 -12.85
CA MET A 239 -1.99 16.57 -11.76
C MET A 239 -2.52 16.99 -10.38
N GLN A 240 -2.79 18.27 -10.16
CA GLN A 240 -3.41 18.76 -8.92
C GLN A 240 -4.84 18.22 -8.73
N MET A 241 -5.63 18.12 -9.82
CA MET A 241 -6.99 17.58 -9.75
C MET A 241 -7.04 16.08 -9.49
N LEU A 242 -6.06 15.32 -10.00
CA LEU A 242 -6.03 13.86 -9.89
C LEU A 242 -6.09 13.38 -8.44
N ALA A 243 -5.47 14.11 -7.51
CA ALA A 243 -5.43 13.73 -6.09
C ALA A 243 -6.83 13.51 -5.48
N SER A 244 -7.86 14.20 -5.98
CA SER A 244 -9.25 14.07 -5.51
C SER A 244 -9.95 12.79 -5.98
N PHE A 245 -9.42 12.14 -7.01
CA PHE A 245 -9.91 10.87 -7.56
C PHE A 245 -9.08 9.67 -7.12
N CYS A 246 -7.93 9.90 -6.48
CA CYS A 246 -7.07 8.84 -5.98
C CYS A 246 -7.41 8.48 -4.53
N LEU A 247 -7.46 7.18 -4.24
CA LEU A 247 -7.46 6.66 -2.88
C LEU A 247 -6.01 6.42 -2.42
N LYS A 248 -5.79 6.28 -1.12
CA LYS A 248 -4.48 5.87 -0.61
C LYS A 248 -4.23 4.42 -0.98
N PRO A 249 -3.02 4.04 -1.42
CA PRO A 249 -1.76 4.82 -1.46
C PRO A 249 -1.54 5.73 -2.69
N LEU A 250 -2.27 5.56 -3.80
CA LEU A 250 -2.07 6.34 -5.03
C LEU A 250 -2.11 7.86 -4.82
N SER A 251 -3.03 8.36 -3.99
CA SER A 251 -3.11 9.79 -3.72
C SER A 251 -1.84 10.37 -3.08
N GLU A 252 -1.17 9.62 -2.20
CA GLU A 252 0.09 10.05 -1.58
C GLU A 252 1.20 10.15 -2.63
N ARG A 253 1.25 9.19 -3.56
CA ARG A 253 2.20 9.20 -4.67
C ARG A 253 1.97 10.36 -5.63
N VAL A 254 0.71 10.62 -6.01
CA VAL A 254 0.35 11.74 -6.89
C VAL A 254 0.74 13.08 -6.25
N VAL A 255 0.40 13.28 -4.97
CA VAL A 255 0.76 14.50 -4.24
C VAL A 255 2.28 14.67 -4.13
N ASP A 256 3.04 13.58 -3.96
CA ASP A 256 4.50 13.63 -3.96
C ASP A 256 5.07 14.06 -5.33
N CYS A 257 4.56 13.51 -6.43
CA CYS A 257 4.96 13.91 -7.78
C CYS A 257 4.66 15.39 -8.05
N VAL A 258 3.49 15.89 -7.64
CA VAL A 258 3.12 17.32 -7.75
C VAL A 258 4.08 18.18 -6.93
N ARG A 259 4.35 17.82 -5.68
CA ARG A 259 5.25 18.57 -4.80
C ARG A 259 6.68 18.65 -5.35
N ARG A 260 7.14 17.59 -6.02
CA ARG A 260 8.45 17.50 -6.67
C ARG A 260 8.50 18.19 -8.04
N GLY A 261 7.38 18.68 -8.56
CA GLY A 261 7.31 19.30 -9.89
C GLY A 261 7.67 18.33 -11.02
N VAL A 262 7.30 17.04 -10.88
CA VAL A 262 7.57 16.03 -11.90
C VAL A 262 6.77 16.36 -13.16
N PRO A 263 7.39 16.42 -14.35
CA PRO A 263 6.66 16.66 -15.58
C PRO A 263 5.70 15.51 -15.86
N PHE A 264 4.57 15.79 -16.52
CA PHE A 264 3.54 14.78 -16.78
C PHE A 264 4.07 13.58 -17.58
N ASP A 265 5.01 13.83 -18.49
CA ASP A 265 5.67 12.77 -19.27
C ASP A 265 6.49 11.79 -18.41
N ARG A 266 6.86 12.16 -17.18
CA ARG A 266 7.50 11.25 -16.20
C ARG A 266 6.54 10.77 -15.12
N PHE A 267 5.43 11.48 -14.90
CA PHE A 267 4.44 11.14 -13.89
C PHE A 267 3.90 9.72 -14.06
N HIS A 268 3.46 9.35 -15.26
CA HIS A 268 2.87 8.03 -15.49
C HIS A 268 3.87 6.89 -15.25
N ALA A 269 5.14 7.07 -15.65
CA ALA A 269 6.21 6.13 -15.39
C ALA A 269 6.47 6.00 -13.87
N GLU A 270 6.60 7.12 -13.16
CA GLU A 270 6.82 7.13 -11.71
C GLU A 270 5.65 6.52 -10.90
N VAL A 271 4.44 6.56 -11.44
CA VAL A 271 3.26 5.90 -10.85
C VAL A 271 3.31 4.40 -11.13
N LEU A 272 3.54 4.00 -12.38
CA LEU A 272 3.62 2.59 -12.75
C LEU A 272 4.77 1.87 -12.03
N GLU A 273 5.96 2.46 -11.96
CA GLU A 273 7.12 1.90 -11.25
C GLU A 273 6.89 1.76 -9.74
N PHE A 274 6.06 2.62 -9.15
CA PHE A 274 5.74 2.53 -7.73
C PHE A 274 4.75 1.39 -7.42
N PHE A 275 3.80 1.16 -8.32
CA PHE A 275 2.70 0.20 -8.09
C PHE A 275 2.93 -1.18 -8.70
N ILE A 276 3.69 -1.25 -9.78
CA ILE A 276 3.99 -2.49 -10.49
C ILE A 276 5.38 -2.96 -10.03
N PRO A 277 5.49 -4.14 -9.40
CA PRO A 277 6.77 -4.69 -9.01
C PRO A 277 7.73 -4.78 -10.21
N ILE A 278 9.01 -4.48 -9.99
CA ILE A 278 10.02 -4.43 -11.07
C ILE A 278 10.05 -5.73 -11.88
N ARG A 279 9.89 -6.88 -11.23
CA ARG A 279 9.83 -8.20 -11.88
C ARG A 279 8.66 -8.36 -12.82
N VAL A 280 7.50 -7.81 -12.46
CA VAL A 280 6.33 -7.81 -13.34
C VAL A 280 6.62 -6.93 -14.55
N MET A 281 7.26 -5.76 -14.37
CA MET A 281 7.68 -4.94 -15.50
C MET A 281 8.71 -5.63 -16.39
N GLU A 282 9.72 -6.30 -15.82
CA GLU A 282 10.73 -7.04 -16.57
C GLU A 282 10.12 -8.19 -17.35
N ARG A 283 9.24 -8.95 -16.71
CA ARG A 283 8.48 -10.01 -17.38
C ARG A 283 7.65 -9.46 -18.53
N LEU A 284 6.94 -8.35 -18.34
CA LEU A 284 6.16 -7.70 -19.40
C LEU A 284 7.06 -7.20 -20.55
N ARG A 285 8.27 -6.70 -20.26
CA ARG A 285 9.25 -6.33 -21.29
C ARG A 285 9.76 -7.55 -22.07
N VAL A 286 9.97 -8.67 -21.39
CA VAL A 286 10.35 -9.93 -22.06
C VAL A 286 9.19 -10.45 -22.90
N GLU A 287 7.96 -10.45 -22.37
CA GLU A 287 6.77 -10.88 -23.13
C GLU A 287 6.51 -9.96 -24.35
N LEU A 288 6.79 -8.66 -24.24
CA LEU A 288 6.72 -7.71 -25.36
C LEU A 288 7.69 -8.10 -26.49
N LEU A 289 8.90 -8.54 -26.16
CA LEU A 289 9.94 -8.89 -27.13
C LEU A 289 9.88 -10.35 -27.59
N TYR A 290 9.44 -11.24 -26.71
CA TYR A 290 9.49 -12.68 -26.86
C TYR A 290 8.23 -13.32 -26.26
N ARG A 291 7.12 -13.18 -26.99
CA ARG A 291 5.91 -13.96 -26.73
C ARG A 291 5.87 -15.17 -27.68
N PRO A 292 6.06 -16.40 -27.19
CA PRO A 292 5.75 -17.58 -27.99
C PRO A 292 4.23 -17.76 -28.14
N GLN A 293 3.78 -18.25 -29.30
CA GLN A 293 2.38 -18.59 -29.53
C GLN A 293 1.94 -19.71 -28.58
N ALA A 294 0.82 -19.52 -27.87
CA ALA A 294 0.33 -20.55 -26.95
C ALA A 294 -0.22 -21.77 -27.73
N PRO A 295 -0.16 -22.99 -27.17
CA PRO A 295 -0.57 -24.21 -27.88
C PRO A 295 -2.03 -24.23 -28.34
N VAL A 296 -2.90 -23.46 -27.67
CA VAL A 296 -4.34 -23.35 -27.94
C VAL A 296 -4.71 -22.07 -28.68
N GLU A 297 -3.74 -21.21 -28.96
CA GLU A 297 -3.94 -19.92 -29.59
C GLU A 297 -3.88 -20.05 -31.12
N THR A 298 -4.87 -19.48 -31.81
CA THR A 298 -4.84 -19.46 -33.28
C THR A 298 -3.80 -18.47 -33.79
N LEU A 299 -3.21 -18.74 -34.96
CA LEU A 299 -2.21 -17.84 -35.56
C LEU A 299 -2.77 -16.43 -35.76
N SER A 300 -4.06 -16.30 -36.09
CA SER A 300 -4.71 -14.99 -36.24
C SER A 300 -4.80 -14.21 -34.93
N GLN A 301 -5.06 -14.89 -33.80
CA GLN A 301 -5.08 -14.25 -32.48
C GLN A 301 -3.67 -13.79 -32.10
N PHE A 302 -2.69 -14.66 -32.26
CA PHE A 302 -1.29 -14.36 -31.98
C PHE A 302 -0.76 -13.16 -32.77
N VAL A 303 -0.99 -13.15 -34.09
CA VAL A 303 -0.56 -12.06 -34.97
C VAL A 303 -1.37 -10.78 -34.71
N GLY A 304 -2.66 -10.91 -34.39
CA GLY A 304 -3.52 -9.78 -34.03
C GLY A 304 -3.02 -9.06 -32.77
N GLU A 305 -2.73 -9.81 -31.72
CA GLU A 305 -2.23 -9.28 -30.45
C GLU A 305 -0.81 -8.69 -30.59
N ILE A 306 0.08 -9.30 -31.38
CA ILE A 306 1.39 -8.71 -31.66
C ILE A 306 1.25 -7.36 -32.40
N ARG A 307 0.31 -7.25 -33.33
CA ARG A 307 0.06 -6.00 -34.08
C ARG A 307 -0.56 -4.89 -33.24
N GLU A 308 -1.36 -5.22 -32.23
CA GLU A 308 -1.92 -4.21 -31.31
C GLU A 308 -0.87 -3.68 -30.33
N VAL A 309 0.21 -4.43 -30.12
CA VAL A 309 1.29 -4.12 -29.18
C VAL A 309 2.47 -3.37 -29.84
N ALA A 310 2.63 -3.47 -31.17
CA ALA A 310 3.68 -2.82 -31.97
C ALA A 310 3.26 -1.45 -32.53
#